data_AF-A0A8S2ERZ6-F1
#
_entry.id   AF-A0A8S2ERZ6-F1
#
_cell.length_a   1.000
_cell.length_b   1.000
_cell.length_c   1.000
_cell.angle_alpha   90.00
_cell.angle_beta   90.00
_cell.angle_gamma   90.00
#
_symmetry.space_group_name_H-M   'P 1'
#
loop_
_entity.id
_entity.type
_entity.pdbx_description
1 polymer ?
#
loop_
_entity_poly.entity_id
_entity_poly.type
_entity_poly.pdbx_seq_one_letter_code
_entity_poly.pdbx_strand_id
1 'polypeptide(L)'
;MEQPMSPSGRPKINLSDFGKDMIRYEFHLLLAERIYPVLDRMKARLLADFPDFPIKSTATLSKEQKQMGFVYQKTSKIKTPLESTFFMSQRARYFRRIDKQRKEKALIFYHDETWCYSIEEGAWKQGENISWNKNRIRQWLIDHSVPFIEQYSKSELLELSYAYAPEKEYIVDETAKQSDIEIVYEENFKKADQFIEQIEGEPNNDDDDTIDNDSDLTEDEDQ
;
A
#
# COMPACT_ATOMS: atom_id res chain seq x y z
N MET A 1 -52.46 -6.30 49.15
CA MET A 1 -51.74 -5.38 48.26
C MET A 1 -50.45 -6.07 47.87
N GLU A 2 -50.41 -6.72 46.72
CA GLU A 2 -49.18 -7.33 46.20
C GLU A 2 -48.30 -6.23 45.60
N GLN A 3 -47.05 -6.14 46.05
CA GLN A 3 -46.07 -5.25 45.43
C GLN A 3 -45.51 -5.90 44.15
N PRO A 4 -45.35 -5.17 43.05
CA PRO A 4 -44.83 -5.73 41.81
C PRO A 4 -43.35 -6.13 41.99
N MET A 5 -43.03 -7.39 41.66
CA MET A 5 -41.66 -7.88 41.66
C MET A 5 -40.81 -7.09 40.67
N SER A 6 -39.67 -6.57 41.13
CA SER A 6 -38.69 -5.89 40.28
C SER A 6 -38.21 -6.83 39.15
N PRO A 7 -38.09 -6.34 37.91
CA PRO A 7 -37.58 -7.16 36.81
C PRO A 7 -36.19 -7.69 37.14
N SER A 8 -36.03 -9.01 37.09
CA SER A 8 -34.75 -9.68 37.27
C SER A 8 -33.77 -9.25 36.16
N GLY A 9 -32.70 -8.52 36.53
CA GLY A 9 -31.61 -8.16 35.62
C GLY A 9 -30.87 -6.88 36.02
N ARG A 10 -29.61 -6.75 35.55
CA ARG A 10 -28.85 -5.50 35.69
C ARG A 10 -29.45 -4.43 34.76
N PRO A 11 -29.70 -3.19 35.23
CA PRO A 11 -30.22 -2.12 34.38
C PRO A 11 -29.30 -1.85 33.20
N LYS A 12 -29.88 -1.56 32.03
CA LYS A 12 -29.14 -1.17 30.83
C LYS A 12 -28.48 0.19 31.06
N ILE A 13 -27.18 0.28 30.77
CA ILE A 13 -26.45 1.55 30.81
C ILE A 13 -26.76 2.26 29.49
N ASN A 14 -27.51 3.35 29.53
CA ASN A 14 -27.69 4.22 28.37
C ASN A 14 -26.59 5.27 28.40
N LEU A 15 -25.75 5.31 27.37
CA LEU A 15 -24.68 6.30 27.27
C LEU A 15 -25.24 7.63 26.75
N SER A 16 -24.96 8.72 27.47
CA SER A 16 -25.23 10.10 27.02
C SER A 16 -24.49 10.40 25.72
N ASP A 17 -25.00 11.32 24.89
CA ASP A 17 -24.34 11.72 23.63
C ASP A 17 -22.92 12.26 23.88
N PHE A 18 -22.71 12.99 24.98
CA PHE A 18 -21.37 13.40 25.41
C PHE A 18 -20.44 12.20 25.62
N GLY A 19 -20.94 11.12 26.23
CA GLY A 19 -20.16 9.90 26.44
C GLY A 19 -19.81 9.20 25.13
N LYS A 20 -20.69 9.26 24.13
CA LYS A 20 -20.42 8.73 22.78
C LYS A 20 -19.31 9.53 22.09
N ASP A 21 -19.32 10.85 22.25
CA ASP A 21 -18.30 11.73 21.69
C ASP A 21 -16.92 11.49 22.31
N MET A 22 -16.85 11.23 23.62
CA MET A 22 -15.58 10.84 24.26
C MET A 22 -15.02 9.53 23.66
N ILE A 23 -15.87 8.54 23.38
CA ILE A 23 -15.42 7.30 22.73
C ILE A 23 -14.88 7.58 21.32
N ARG A 24 -15.52 8.46 20.54
CA ARG A 24 -15.03 8.82 19.21
C ARG A 24 -13.71 9.58 19.27
N TYR A 25 -13.59 10.51 20.22
CA TYR A 25 -12.39 11.30 20.42
C TYR A 25 -11.18 10.40 20.70
N GLU A 26 -11.28 9.50 21.68
CA GLU A 26 -10.19 8.56 22.00
C GLU A 26 -9.85 7.62 20.85
N PHE A 27 -10.86 7.22 20.07
CA PHE A 27 -10.64 6.42 18.88
C PHE A 27 -9.80 7.16 17.83
N HIS A 28 -10.11 8.43 17.58
CA HIS A 28 -9.38 9.25 16.63
C HIS A 28 -7.96 9.59 17.12
N LEU A 29 -7.77 9.80 18.42
CA LEU A 29 -6.43 10.01 18.99
C LEU A 29 -5.52 8.80 18.77
N LEU A 30 -6.01 7.58 19.00
CA LEU A 30 -5.24 6.37 18.74
C LEU A 30 -4.81 6.26 17.26
N LEU A 31 -5.71 6.60 16.35
CA LEU A 31 -5.39 6.61 14.92
C LEU A 31 -4.34 7.68 14.56
N ALA A 32 -4.44 8.87 15.13
CA ALA A 32 -3.46 9.94 14.94
C ALA A 32 -2.06 9.53 15.41
N GLU A 33 -1.97 8.79 16.51
CA GLU A 33 -0.73 8.22 17.03
C GLU A 33 -0.24 6.98 16.28
N ARG A 34 -0.92 6.59 15.19
CA ARG A 34 -0.65 5.37 14.41
C ARG A 34 -0.75 4.08 15.24
N ILE A 35 -1.55 4.11 16.31
CA ILE A 35 -1.83 2.97 17.17
C ILE A 35 -3.20 2.40 16.79
N TYR A 36 -3.27 1.09 16.55
CA TYR A 36 -4.55 0.48 16.21
C TYR A 36 -5.52 0.49 17.42
N PRO A 37 -6.78 0.95 17.25
CA PRO A 37 -7.75 1.11 18.33
C PRO A 37 -8.39 -0.22 18.72
N VAL A 38 -7.64 -1.04 19.45
CA VAL A 38 -8.13 -2.28 20.08
C VAL A 38 -9.00 -1.94 21.28
N LEU A 39 -10.07 -2.71 21.53
CA LEU A 39 -11.02 -2.49 22.64
C LEU A 39 -10.35 -2.31 24.02
N ASP A 40 -9.33 -3.10 24.31
CA ASP A 40 -8.62 -3.02 25.60
C ASP A 40 -7.83 -1.71 25.73
N ARG A 41 -7.21 -1.25 24.63
CA ARG A 41 -6.48 0.01 24.58
C ARG A 41 -7.42 1.21 24.67
N MET A 42 -8.51 1.15 23.91
CA MET A 42 -9.60 2.13 23.98
C MET A 42 -10.10 2.28 25.42
N LYS A 43 -10.41 1.16 26.09
CA LYS A 43 -10.86 1.18 27.49
C LYS A 43 -9.80 1.76 28.41
N ALA A 44 -8.55 1.32 28.29
CA ALA A 44 -7.47 1.77 29.17
C ALA A 44 -7.26 3.29 29.06
N ARG A 45 -7.28 3.82 27.84
CA ARG A 45 -7.12 5.25 27.57
C ARG A 45 -8.32 6.07 28.04
N LEU A 46 -9.52 5.62 27.71
CA LEU A 46 -10.75 6.27 28.13
C LEU A 46 -10.89 6.38 29.65
N LEU A 47 -10.46 5.36 30.41
CA LEU A 47 -10.47 5.39 31.88
C LEU A 47 -9.28 6.16 32.48
N ALA A 48 -8.19 6.34 31.73
CA ALA A 48 -7.06 7.16 32.16
C ALA A 48 -7.42 8.66 32.07
N ASP A 49 -8.04 9.07 30.96
CA ASP A 49 -8.43 10.46 30.73
C ASP A 49 -9.75 10.81 31.44
N PHE A 50 -10.66 9.84 31.57
CA PHE A 50 -11.97 10.02 32.22
C PHE A 50 -12.25 8.92 33.27
N PRO A 51 -11.73 9.04 34.49
CA PRO A 51 -11.89 8.04 35.55
C PRO A 51 -13.35 7.73 35.92
N ASP A 52 -14.22 8.73 35.81
CA ASP A 52 -15.64 8.64 36.15
C ASP A 52 -16.53 8.15 34.98
N PHE A 53 -15.93 7.69 33.88
CA PHE A 53 -16.67 7.21 32.73
C PHE A 53 -17.61 6.05 33.11
N PRO A 54 -18.90 6.06 32.69
CA PRO A 54 -19.90 5.09 33.15
C PRO A 54 -19.60 3.64 32.72
N ILE A 55 -18.81 3.45 31.66
CA ILE A 55 -18.51 2.14 31.10
C ILE A 55 -17.13 1.67 31.56
N LYS A 56 -17.11 0.75 32.54
CA LYS A 56 -15.88 0.14 33.06
C LYS A 56 -15.55 -1.23 32.45
N SER A 57 -16.49 -1.84 31.73
CA SER A 57 -16.33 -3.17 31.13
C SER A 57 -16.08 -3.10 29.63
N THR A 58 -15.10 -3.88 29.14
CA THR A 58 -14.78 -4.01 27.70
C THR A 58 -15.97 -4.54 26.90
N ALA A 59 -16.72 -5.50 27.47
CA ALA A 59 -17.92 -6.05 26.85
C ALA A 59 -19.04 -5.01 26.69
N THR A 60 -19.13 -4.08 27.64
CA THR A 60 -20.12 -2.98 27.55
C THR A 60 -19.66 -1.93 26.53
N LEU A 61 -18.37 -1.58 26.52
CA LEU A 61 -17.79 -0.68 25.52
C LEU A 61 -17.99 -1.20 24.08
N SER A 62 -17.77 -2.50 23.86
CA SER A 62 -17.99 -3.12 22.55
C SER A 62 -19.45 -3.07 22.10
N LYS A 63 -20.40 -3.26 23.03
CA LYS A 63 -21.84 -3.14 22.72
C LYS A 63 -22.20 -1.71 22.33
N GLU A 64 -21.71 -0.72 23.07
CA GLU A 64 -21.97 0.69 22.77
C GLU A 64 -21.31 1.12 21.45
N GLN A 65 -20.05 0.72 21.19
CA GLN A 65 -19.39 0.99 19.91
C GLN A 65 -20.17 0.39 18.72
N LYS A 66 -20.71 -0.82 18.86
CA LYS A 66 -21.58 -1.40 17.82
C LYS A 66 -22.88 -0.62 17.62
N GLN A 67 -23.51 -0.14 18.70
CA GLN A 67 -24.69 0.72 18.61
C GLN A 67 -24.40 2.05 17.91
N MET A 68 -23.17 2.58 18.07
CA MET A 68 -22.70 3.78 17.37
C MET A 68 -22.31 3.54 15.90
N GLY A 69 -22.38 2.31 15.40
CA GLY A 69 -22.03 1.96 14.01
C GLY A 69 -20.57 1.56 13.77
N PHE A 70 -19.78 1.30 14.81
CA PHE A 70 -18.42 0.79 14.63
C PHE A 70 -18.45 -0.64 14.07
N VAL A 71 -17.70 -0.86 12.99
CA VAL A 71 -17.55 -2.16 12.35
C VAL A 71 -16.15 -2.70 12.66
N TYR A 72 -16.08 -3.84 13.35
CA TYR A 72 -14.82 -4.54 13.58
C TYR A 72 -14.61 -5.59 12.51
N GLN A 73 -13.51 -5.47 11.78
CA GLN A 73 -13.06 -6.51 10.86
C GLN A 73 -11.91 -7.27 11.49
N LYS A 74 -11.84 -8.57 11.21
CA LYS A 74 -10.66 -9.35 11.58
C LYS A 74 -9.49 -8.80 10.78
N THR A 75 -8.50 -8.24 11.47
CA THR A 75 -7.25 -7.85 10.81
C THR A 75 -6.59 -9.12 10.30
N SER A 76 -6.18 -9.12 9.03
CA SER A 76 -5.37 -10.21 8.51
C SER A 76 -4.04 -10.24 9.31
N LYS A 77 -3.47 -11.43 9.54
CA LYS A 77 -2.13 -11.54 10.17
C LYS A 77 -1.03 -10.94 9.30
N ILE A 78 -1.33 -10.67 8.03
CA ILE A 78 -0.46 -9.88 7.16
C ILE A 78 -0.48 -8.49 7.78
N LYS A 79 0.66 -8.09 8.36
CA LYS A 79 0.93 -6.68 8.62
C LYS A 79 0.70 -6.01 7.28
N THR A 80 -0.44 -5.33 7.09
CA THR A 80 -0.53 -4.37 5.99
C THR A 80 0.39 -3.27 6.45
N PRO A 81 1.63 -3.16 5.93
CA PRO A 81 2.39 -1.96 6.21
C PRO A 81 1.48 -0.81 5.78
N LEU A 82 1.17 0.09 6.71
CA LEU A 82 0.84 1.45 6.29
C LEU A 82 2.02 1.83 5.40
N GLU A 83 1.77 1.98 4.10
CA GLU A 83 2.82 2.09 3.09
C GLU A 83 3.85 3.11 3.57
N SER A 84 5.14 2.77 3.45
CA SER A 84 6.19 3.74 3.73
C SER A 84 5.90 5.03 2.96
N THR A 85 6.18 6.19 3.54
CA THR A 85 6.03 7.49 2.86
C THR A 85 6.72 7.50 1.50
N PHE A 86 7.83 6.77 1.38
CA PHE A 86 8.52 6.49 0.12
C PHE A 86 7.59 5.85 -0.93
N PHE A 87 6.99 4.69 -0.64
CA PHE A 87 6.07 4.00 -1.55
C PHE A 87 4.82 4.84 -1.86
N MET A 88 4.30 5.57 -0.87
CA MET A 88 3.18 6.49 -1.07
C MET A 88 3.53 7.61 -2.06
N SER A 89 4.73 8.19 -1.96
CA SER A 89 5.20 9.24 -2.85
C SER A 89 5.38 8.74 -4.29
N GLN A 90 5.97 7.56 -4.47
CA GLN A 90 6.14 6.93 -5.78
C GLN A 90 4.77 6.62 -6.42
N ARG A 91 3.83 6.10 -5.63
CA ARG A 91 2.47 5.84 -6.11
C ARG A 91 1.72 7.12 -6.50
N ALA A 92 1.89 8.20 -5.74
CA ALA A 92 1.32 9.50 -6.08
C ALA A 92 1.90 10.05 -7.39
N ARG A 93 3.22 9.93 -7.61
CA ARG A 93 3.88 10.31 -8.89
C ARG A 93 3.33 9.48 -10.05
N TYR A 94 3.21 8.17 -9.88
CA TYR A 94 2.64 7.26 -10.87
C TYR A 94 1.21 7.67 -11.26
N PHE A 95 0.32 7.88 -10.29
CA PHE A 95 -1.07 8.26 -10.60
C PHE A 95 -1.19 9.60 -11.32
N ARG A 96 -0.42 10.63 -10.91
CA ARG A 96 -0.39 11.91 -11.62
C ARG A 96 -0.01 11.74 -13.09
N ARG A 97 0.92 10.83 -13.38
CA ARG A 97 1.39 10.55 -14.74
C ARG A 97 0.34 9.80 -15.56
N ILE A 98 -0.30 8.78 -14.99
CA ILE A 98 -1.42 8.07 -15.62
C ILE A 98 -2.57 9.04 -15.92
N ASP A 99 -2.89 9.95 -15.00
CA ASP A 99 -3.95 10.94 -15.22
C ASP A 99 -3.61 11.90 -16.37
N LYS A 100 -2.35 12.31 -16.49
CA LYS A 100 -1.88 13.10 -17.65
C LYS A 100 -2.08 12.33 -18.96
N GLN A 101 -1.64 11.07 -19.02
CA GLN A 101 -1.78 10.22 -20.21
C GLN A 101 -3.26 10.01 -20.59
N ARG A 102 -4.14 9.83 -19.60
CA ARG A 102 -5.60 9.73 -19.83
C ARG A 102 -6.19 11.02 -20.40
N LYS A 103 -5.74 12.19 -19.93
CA LYS A 103 -6.16 13.49 -20.51
C LYS A 103 -5.71 13.64 -21.96
N GLU A 104 -4.52 13.14 -22.28
CA GLU A 104 -3.96 13.10 -23.64
C GLU A 104 -4.59 12.01 -24.52
N LYS A 105 -5.59 11.27 -23.99
CA LYS A 105 -6.27 10.14 -24.66
C LYS A 105 -5.29 9.05 -25.13
N ALA A 106 -4.18 8.89 -24.43
CA ALA A 106 -3.24 7.81 -24.69
C ALA A 106 -3.91 6.44 -24.39
N LEU A 107 -3.62 5.46 -25.24
CA LEU A 107 -4.09 4.09 -25.03
C LEU A 107 -3.16 3.41 -24.00
N ILE A 108 -3.68 3.18 -22.80
CA ILE A 108 -2.90 2.62 -21.69
C ILE A 108 -3.19 1.13 -21.59
N PHE A 109 -2.17 0.32 -21.87
CA PHE A 109 -2.20 -1.11 -21.61
C PHE A 109 -1.53 -1.41 -20.28
N TYR A 110 -2.24 -2.12 -19.41
CA TYR A 110 -1.67 -2.65 -18.18
C TYR A 110 -1.31 -4.10 -18.41
N HIS A 111 -0.03 -4.43 -18.28
CA HIS A 111 0.41 -5.82 -18.19
C HIS A 111 0.46 -6.18 -16.72
N ASP A 112 -0.37 -7.12 -16.29
CA ASP A 112 -0.06 -7.86 -15.08
C ASP A 112 0.94 -8.94 -15.46
N GLU A 113 2.04 -9.02 -14.72
CA GLU A 113 2.82 -10.26 -14.71
C GLU A 113 2.02 -11.27 -13.87
N THR A 114 0.99 -11.85 -14.49
CA THR A 114 0.42 -13.08 -13.96
C THR A 114 1.41 -14.19 -14.27
N TRP A 115 1.94 -14.84 -13.23
CA TRP A 115 2.77 -16.03 -13.39
C TRP A 115 1.97 -17.11 -14.12
N CYS A 116 2.13 -17.19 -15.43
CA CYS A 116 1.66 -18.28 -16.25
C CYS A 116 2.73 -19.37 -16.22
N TYR A 117 2.51 -20.42 -15.44
CA TYR A 117 3.23 -21.67 -15.71
C TYR A 117 2.85 -22.11 -17.12
N SER A 118 3.82 -22.42 -17.98
CA SER A 118 3.57 -22.88 -19.34
C SER A 118 2.68 -24.12 -19.30
N ILE A 119 1.46 -23.98 -19.85
CA ILE A 119 0.40 -25.00 -19.83
C ILE A 119 0.72 -26.17 -20.78
N GLU A 120 1.86 -26.18 -21.46
CA GLU A 120 2.31 -27.35 -22.21
C GLU A 120 2.82 -28.49 -21.33
N GLU A 121 3.02 -28.27 -20.02
CA GLU A 121 3.16 -29.36 -19.05
C GLU A 121 2.30 -29.14 -17.79
N GLY A 122 0.98 -29.12 -17.99
CA GLY A 122 0.05 -29.71 -17.02
C GLY A 122 -0.69 -28.77 -16.06
N ALA A 123 -2.00 -28.95 -16.06
CA ALA A 123 -2.91 -28.80 -14.93
C ALA A 123 -3.50 -27.41 -14.62
N TRP A 124 -4.49 -27.01 -15.44
CA TRP A 124 -5.75 -26.46 -14.92
C TRP A 124 -6.63 -27.56 -14.30
N LYS A 125 -6.03 -28.43 -13.48
CA LYS A 125 -6.74 -29.25 -12.50
C LYS A 125 -6.27 -28.79 -11.14
N GLN A 126 -7.19 -28.20 -10.38
CA GLN A 126 -7.05 -27.98 -8.95
C GLN A 126 -6.43 -29.24 -8.32
N GLY A 127 -5.26 -29.14 -7.66
CA GLY A 127 -4.87 -30.17 -6.71
C GLY A 127 -3.39 -30.46 -6.47
N GLU A 128 -2.44 -30.08 -7.33
CA GLU A 128 -1.04 -30.48 -7.11
C GLU A 128 -0.08 -29.30 -7.14
N ASN A 129 0.58 -29.11 -6.00
CA ASN A 129 1.63 -28.13 -5.78
C ASN A 129 2.89 -28.65 -6.48
N ILE A 130 3.05 -28.33 -7.77
CA ILE A 130 4.15 -28.87 -8.59
C ILE A 130 5.47 -28.19 -8.18
N SER A 131 6.06 -28.71 -7.11
CA SER A 131 7.35 -28.24 -6.63
C SER A 131 8.47 -28.73 -7.55
N TRP A 132 9.42 -27.85 -7.90
CA TRP A 132 10.69 -28.23 -8.52
C TRP A 132 11.42 -29.18 -7.58
N ASN A 133 11.31 -30.49 -7.81
CA ASN A 133 12.05 -31.51 -7.08
C ASN A 133 13.31 -31.92 -7.87
N LYS A 134 14.29 -32.55 -7.21
CA LYS A 134 15.58 -32.88 -7.85
C LYS A 134 15.42 -33.67 -9.15
N ASN A 135 14.48 -34.62 -9.18
CA ASN A 135 14.27 -35.47 -10.36
C ASN A 135 13.73 -34.67 -11.54
N ARG A 136 12.84 -33.70 -11.29
CA ARG A 136 12.33 -32.82 -12.34
C ARG A 136 13.40 -31.89 -12.89
N ILE A 137 14.28 -31.34 -12.04
CA ILE A 137 15.40 -30.52 -12.52
C ILE A 137 16.33 -31.36 -13.38
N ARG A 138 16.64 -32.60 -12.98
CA ARG A 138 17.44 -33.52 -13.78
C ARG A 138 16.79 -33.82 -15.13
N GLN A 139 15.48 -34.10 -15.15
CA GLN A 139 14.77 -34.36 -16.40
C GLN A 139 14.84 -33.14 -17.33
N TRP A 140 14.57 -31.94 -16.81
CA TRP A 140 14.70 -30.69 -17.58
C TRP A 140 16.11 -30.51 -18.16
N LEU A 141 17.16 -30.79 -17.37
CA LEU A 141 18.55 -30.73 -17.83
C LEU A 141 18.84 -31.76 -18.94
N ILE A 142 18.28 -32.97 -18.85
CA ILE A 142 18.37 -33.99 -19.92
C ILE A 142 17.69 -33.49 -21.19
N ASP A 143 16.47 -32.98 -21.07
CA ASP A 143 15.65 -32.53 -22.21
C ASP A 143 16.33 -31.36 -22.96
N HIS A 144 17.01 -30.48 -22.21
CA HIS A 144 17.78 -29.35 -22.75
C HIS A 144 19.23 -29.71 -23.08
N SER A 145 19.60 -31.00 -23.02
CA SER A 145 20.95 -31.51 -23.30
C SER A 145 22.07 -30.84 -22.48
N VAL A 146 21.75 -30.42 -21.25
CA VAL A 146 22.69 -29.80 -20.31
C VAL A 146 23.36 -30.88 -19.47
N PRO A 147 24.70 -31.01 -19.51
CA PRO A 147 25.40 -32.01 -18.71
C PRO A 147 25.34 -31.66 -17.22
N PHE A 148 25.03 -32.64 -16.37
CA PHE A 148 25.05 -32.49 -14.92
C PHE A 148 25.58 -33.76 -14.24
N ILE A 149 26.01 -33.62 -12.99
CA ILE A 149 26.47 -34.75 -12.19
C ILE A 149 25.33 -35.24 -11.29
N GLU A 150 25.06 -36.54 -11.28
CA GLU A 150 23.90 -37.12 -10.58
C GLU A 150 23.85 -36.83 -9.07
N GLN A 151 25.04 -36.65 -8.47
CA GLN A 151 25.29 -36.35 -7.07
C GLN A 151 25.12 -34.87 -6.70
N TYR A 152 24.79 -34.00 -7.65
CA TYR A 152 24.49 -32.60 -7.35
C TYR A 152 23.30 -32.44 -6.38
N SER A 153 23.47 -31.48 -5.49
CA SER A 153 22.42 -30.98 -4.61
C SER A 153 21.34 -30.28 -5.43
N LYS A 154 20.19 -30.03 -4.78
CA LYS A 154 19.04 -29.42 -5.47
C LYS A 154 19.38 -27.99 -5.91
N SER A 155 20.11 -27.25 -5.07
CA SER A 155 20.56 -25.89 -5.36
C SER A 155 21.49 -25.85 -6.55
N GLU A 156 22.48 -26.75 -6.62
CA GLU A 156 23.42 -26.82 -7.75
C GLU A 156 22.71 -27.16 -9.06
N LEU A 157 21.77 -28.12 -9.04
CA LEU A 157 20.95 -28.45 -10.21
C LEU A 157 20.09 -27.25 -10.64
N LEU A 158 19.54 -26.50 -9.68
CA LEU A 158 18.70 -25.34 -9.96
C LEU A 158 19.50 -24.17 -10.54
N GLU A 159 20.68 -23.90 -9.98
CA GLU A 159 21.61 -22.89 -10.49
C GLU A 159 22.03 -23.22 -11.93
N LEU A 160 22.34 -24.49 -12.20
CA LEU A 160 22.64 -24.95 -13.55
C LEU A 160 21.45 -24.76 -14.49
N SER A 161 20.23 -25.05 -14.05
CA SER A 161 19.04 -24.82 -14.88
C SER A 161 18.81 -23.35 -15.21
N TYR A 162 19.10 -22.42 -14.28
CA TYR A 162 19.01 -20.99 -14.56
C TYR A 162 20.12 -20.48 -15.47
N ALA A 163 21.34 -21.02 -15.36
CA ALA A 163 22.46 -20.62 -16.21
C ALA A 163 22.24 -20.98 -17.69
N TYR A 164 21.48 -22.04 -17.97
CA TYR A 164 21.15 -22.51 -19.32
C TYR A 164 19.70 -22.21 -19.72
N ALA A 165 18.96 -21.45 -18.90
CA ALA A 165 17.60 -21.06 -19.24
C ALA A 165 17.64 -20.13 -20.48
N PRO A 166 16.75 -20.34 -21.46
CA PRO A 166 16.65 -19.44 -22.60
C PRO A 166 16.31 -18.02 -22.13
N GLU A 167 16.76 -17.02 -22.89
CA GLU A 167 16.35 -15.64 -22.65
C GLU A 167 14.83 -15.53 -22.72
N LYS A 168 14.26 -14.70 -21.83
CA LYS A 168 12.82 -14.51 -21.79
C LYS A 168 12.40 -13.66 -22.97
N GLU A 169 11.69 -14.26 -23.92
CA GLU A 169 11.04 -13.54 -25.01
C GLU A 169 9.63 -13.11 -24.57
N TYR A 170 9.36 -11.80 -24.63
CA TYR A 170 8.02 -11.28 -24.37
C TYR A 170 7.22 -11.28 -25.66
N ILE A 171 6.18 -12.12 -25.73
CA ILE A 171 5.25 -12.18 -26.87
C ILE A 171 4.65 -10.80 -27.18
N VAL A 172 4.48 -9.97 -26.14
CA VAL A 172 4.01 -8.59 -26.25
C VAL A 172 4.92 -7.76 -27.16
N ASP A 173 6.24 -7.95 -27.07
CA ASP A 173 7.22 -7.23 -27.87
C ASP A 173 7.10 -7.57 -29.35
N GLU A 174 6.80 -8.82 -29.67
CA GLU A 174 6.54 -9.25 -31.04
C GLU A 174 5.23 -8.64 -31.57
N THR A 175 4.16 -8.70 -30.77
CA THR A 175 2.86 -8.14 -31.17
C THR A 175 2.87 -6.63 -31.33
N ALA A 176 3.65 -5.91 -30.51
CA ALA A 176 3.81 -4.46 -30.61
C ALA A 176 4.65 -4.08 -31.84
N LYS A 177 5.75 -4.82 -32.12
CA LYS A 177 6.53 -4.65 -33.36
C LYS A 177 5.69 -4.88 -34.62
N GLN A 178 4.79 -5.87 -34.60
CA GLN A 178 3.85 -6.14 -35.71
C GLN A 178 2.82 -5.02 -35.89
N SER A 179 2.49 -4.30 -34.82
CA SER A 179 1.44 -3.28 -34.81
C SER A 179 1.97 -1.83 -34.89
N ASP A 180 3.29 -1.65 -35.08
CA ASP A 180 3.98 -0.35 -35.06
C ASP A 180 3.71 0.45 -33.77
N ILE A 181 3.63 -0.24 -32.64
CA ILE A 181 3.42 0.35 -31.31
C ILE A 181 4.77 0.45 -30.61
N GLU A 182 5.15 1.68 -30.22
CA GLU A 182 6.35 1.92 -29.43
C GLU A 182 6.16 1.41 -27.98
N ILE A 183 7.00 0.47 -27.56
CA ILE A 183 7.05 -0.01 -26.18
C ILE A 183 8.06 0.81 -25.40
N VAL A 184 7.60 1.43 -24.31
CA VAL A 184 8.46 2.19 -23.40
C VAL A 184 8.75 1.34 -22.15
N TYR A 185 9.97 0.81 -22.06
CA TYR A 185 10.43 0.03 -20.90
C TYR A 185 10.88 0.91 -19.72
N GLU A 186 10.76 0.37 -18.50
CA GLU A 186 11.10 1.05 -17.23
C GLU A 186 12.56 1.58 -17.16
N GLU A 187 13.51 0.94 -17.86
CA GLU A 187 14.89 1.40 -17.93
C GLU A 187 15.06 2.76 -18.62
N ASN A 188 14.18 3.09 -19.56
CA ASN A 188 14.13 4.41 -20.17
C ASN A 188 13.61 5.48 -19.18
N PHE A 189 12.89 5.08 -18.13
CA PHE A 189 12.41 6.00 -17.11
C PHE A 189 13.51 6.34 -16.09
N LYS A 190 14.42 5.41 -15.78
CA LYS A 190 15.61 5.73 -14.95
C LYS A 190 16.52 6.76 -15.61
N LYS A 191 16.70 6.67 -16.94
CA LYS A 191 17.44 7.67 -17.72
C LYS A 191 16.73 9.03 -17.76
N ALA A 192 15.39 9.03 -17.87
CA ALA A 192 14.61 10.25 -17.84
C ALA A 192 14.62 10.93 -16.46
N ASP A 193 14.57 10.16 -15.36
CA ASP A 193 14.67 10.71 -14.00
C ASP A 193 16.08 11.25 -13.71
N GLN A 194 17.15 10.58 -14.18
CA GLN A 194 18.53 11.09 -14.10
C GLN A 194 18.72 12.39 -14.91
N PHE A 195 18.04 12.51 -16.04
CA PHE A 195 18.06 13.72 -16.87
C PHE A 195 17.29 14.88 -16.22
N ILE A 196 16.19 14.60 -15.51
CA ILE A 196 15.43 15.60 -14.75
C ILE A 196 16.23 16.07 -13.52
N GLU A 197 16.90 15.17 -12.80
CA GLU A 197 17.81 15.54 -11.70
C GLU A 197 19.00 16.39 -12.18
N GLN A 198 19.47 16.18 -13.42
CA GLN A 198 20.50 17.03 -14.04
C GLN A 198 19.98 18.41 -14.43
N ILE A 199 18.71 18.53 -14.84
CA ILE A 199 18.08 19.82 -15.20
C ILE A 199 17.70 20.63 -13.96
N GLU A 200 17.22 19.98 -12.89
CA GLU A 200 16.86 20.64 -11.62
C GLU A 200 18.08 20.91 -10.73
N GLY A 201 19.27 20.48 -11.13
CA GLY A 201 20.54 20.68 -10.44
C GLY A 201 21.32 21.93 -10.85
N GLU A 202 20.85 22.70 -11.84
CA GLU A 202 21.45 24.02 -12.13
C GLU A 202 20.89 25.05 -11.14
N PRO A 203 21.72 25.63 -10.27
CA PRO A 203 21.30 26.76 -9.48
C PRO A 203 21.02 27.92 -10.43
N ASN A 204 19.77 28.39 -10.47
CA ASN A 204 19.41 29.70 -11.01
C ASN A 204 20.20 30.76 -10.22
N ASN A 205 21.38 31.11 -10.72
CA ASN A 205 22.11 32.31 -10.33
C ASN A 205 21.56 33.47 -11.17
N ASP A 206 20.31 33.87 -10.91
CA ASP A 206 19.76 35.14 -11.37
C ASP A 206 19.27 35.91 -10.14
N ASP A 207 20.23 36.31 -9.30
CA ASP A 207 20.08 37.49 -8.45
C ASP A 207 20.74 38.65 -9.20
N ASP A 208 19.96 39.52 -9.84
CA ASP A 208 20.24 40.97 -9.89
C ASP A 208 19.02 41.73 -10.40
N ASP A 209 18.34 42.44 -9.50
CA ASP A 209 18.01 43.84 -9.71
C ASP A 209 17.40 44.38 -8.40
N THR A 210 18.31 44.99 -7.63
CA THR A 210 18.07 46.01 -6.62
C THR A 210 16.87 46.90 -6.96
N ILE A 211 15.82 46.83 -6.13
CA ILE A 211 14.83 47.91 -6.07
C ILE A 211 15.43 49.01 -5.21
N ASP A 212 15.99 50.00 -5.89
CA ASP A 212 16.29 51.32 -5.34
C ASP A 212 15.01 51.91 -4.74
N ASN A 213 15.06 52.19 -3.44
CA ASN A 213 14.04 52.96 -2.74
C ASN A 213 14.76 54.12 -2.05
N ASP A 214 15.18 55.08 -2.87
CA ASP A 214 15.65 56.39 -2.44
C ASP A 214 14.57 57.44 -2.76
N SER A 215 14.16 58.15 -1.70
CA SER A 215 13.63 59.52 -1.62
C SER A 215 12.98 60.17 -2.86
N ASP A 216 11.79 60.79 -2.72
CA ASP A 216 11.73 62.23 -2.41
C ASP A 216 10.30 62.78 -2.17
N LEU A 217 10.27 63.76 -1.26
CA LEU A 217 9.29 64.80 -0.87
C LEU A 217 7.94 64.98 -1.60
N THR A 218 6.88 65.21 -0.82
CA THR A 218 6.22 66.53 -0.73
C THR A 218 5.35 66.64 0.53
N GLU A 219 5.69 67.63 1.34
CA GLU A 219 4.84 68.26 2.34
C GLU A 219 3.61 68.86 1.63
N ASP A 220 2.43 68.79 2.24
CA ASP A 220 1.43 69.84 2.12
C ASP A 220 0.57 69.86 3.38
N GLU A 221 0.73 70.97 4.11
CA GLU A 221 -0.17 71.48 5.14
C GLU A 221 -1.50 71.96 4.53
N ASP A 222 -2.48 72.21 5.40
CA ASP A 222 -3.71 73.00 5.21
C ASP A 222 -4.92 72.38 4.48
N GLN A 223 -5.86 71.84 5.27
CA GLN A 223 -7.15 72.50 5.63
C GLN A 223 -8.02 71.67 6.57
#